data_AF-A0A536S4P8-F1
#
_entry.id   AF-A0A536S4P8-F1
#
_cell.length_a   1.000
_cell.length_b   1.000
_cell.length_c   1.000
_cell.angle_alpha   90.00
_cell.angle_beta   90.00
_cell.angle_gamma   90.00
#
_symmetry.space_group_name_H-M   'P 1'
#
loop_
_entity.id
_entity.type
_entity.pdbx_description
1 polymer ?
#
loop_
_entity_poly.entity_id
_entity_poly.type
_entity_poly.pdbx_seq_one_letter_code
_entity_poly.pdbx_strand_id
1 'polypeptide(L)'
;MPDVTFNHDPCCAQAARYFNITWQSNVRVSSAKVTVTPDPGFGCEATLDTTSLKGTVSCAGLLKGATEYVARLVVTTVAGSFPIEHKFKTMGDKLADVKWFTEFEDPVADPLACAAASCRIIQNYTTGKDPMTAQQILDTGKQFNKSRDPGLDPVAIATILQRMDARNHYHYYRYDTRDDATGAAVYWLLRSGKPVMVISLAGQHGPVLMGFQGAYGTYYDDPANNITGVIVEDPQRGDLDPRTASHRPDKPRAADYQTGHLIALDEWNRDEWWLGFPYASPIKMPDGSFLAVDRNDGVYPMPHWAGKFVILVDDGDADNPPDREGRVKFR
;
A
#
# COMPACT_ATOMS: atom_id res chain seq x y z
N MET A 1 -34.84 0.57 -19.79
CA MET A 1 -33.79 -0.11 -19.01
C MET A 1 -32.87 0.97 -18.47
N PRO A 2 -32.58 1.01 -17.16
CA PRO A 2 -31.61 1.91 -16.59
C PRO A 2 -30.25 1.65 -17.23
N ASP A 3 -29.54 2.71 -17.61
CA ASP A 3 -28.12 2.63 -17.87
C ASP A 3 -27.41 2.72 -16.52
N VAL A 4 -26.56 1.74 -16.21
CA VAL A 4 -25.86 1.65 -14.93
C VAL A 4 -24.38 1.42 -15.20
N THR A 5 -23.56 2.29 -14.65
CA THR A 5 -22.10 2.21 -14.74
C THR A 5 -21.51 1.88 -13.38
N PHE A 6 -20.54 0.98 -13.37
CA PHE A 6 -19.70 0.71 -12.21
C PHE A 6 -18.41 1.52 -12.35
N ASN A 7 -18.02 2.15 -11.25
CA ASN A 7 -16.71 2.76 -11.11
C ASN A 7 -15.95 1.96 -10.04
N HIS A 8 -15.20 0.99 -10.55
CA HIS A 8 -14.18 0.23 -9.83
C HIS A 8 -12.86 0.96 -10.06
N ASP A 9 -12.15 1.28 -8.99
CA ASP A 9 -10.91 2.05 -9.08
C ASP A 9 -10.00 1.46 -10.18
N PRO A 10 -9.68 2.21 -11.25
CA PRO A 10 -8.85 1.72 -12.34
C PRO A 10 -7.38 1.73 -11.98
N CYS A 11 -7.01 2.22 -10.79
CA CYS A 11 -5.65 2.07 -10.32
C CYS A 11 -5.36 0.56 -10.27
N CYS A 12 -4.21 0.16 -10.77
CA CYS A 12 -3.70 -1.21 -10.69
C CYS A 12 -4.17 -2.17 -11.79
N ALA A 13 -3.28 -3.13 -12.08
CA ALA A 13 -3.49 -4.18 -13.08
C ALA A 13 -4.55 -5.22 -12.67
N GLN A 14 -5.00 -5.20 -11.41
CA GLN A 14 -5.86 -6.23 -10.81
C GLN A 14 -6.77 -5.62 -9.74
N ALA A 15 -7.93 -6.24 -9.48
CA ALA A 15 -8.82 -5.78 -8.42
C ALA A 15 -8.30 -6.19 -7.03
N ALA A 16 -8.47 -5.31 -6.04
CA ALA A 16 -8.26 -5.67 -4.65
C ALA A 16 -9.17 -6.82 -4.21
N ARG A 17 -8.81 -7.52 -3.13
CA ARG A 17 -9.69 -8.53 -2.51
C ARG A 17 -10.82 -7.87 -1.73
N TYR A 18 -10.62 -6.66 -1.24
CA TYR A 18 -11.72 -5.88 -0.65
C TYR A 18 -12.58 -5.28 -1.76
N PHE A 19 -13.79 -5.82 -1.93
CA PHE A 19 -14.72 -5.31 -2.93
C PHE A 19 -15.51 -4.14 -2.35
N ASN A 20 -15.19 -2.93 -2.82
CA ASN A 20 -15.91 -1.71 -2.51
C ASN A 20 -15.87 -0.78 -3.72
N ILE A 21 -16.95 -0.74 -4.50
CA ILE A 21 -17.03 0.02 -5.74
C ILE A 21 -18.24 0.96 -5.73
N THR A 22 -18.18 2.02 -6.52
CA THR A 22 -19.32 2.93 -6.70
C THR A 22 -20.09 2.54 -7.96
N TRP A 23 -21.39 2.83 -7.99
CA TRP A 23 -22.22 2.66 -9.18
C TRP A 23 -23.11 3.89 -9.38
N GLN A 24 -23.49 4.16 -10.63
CA GLN A 24 -24.33 5.28 -11.00
C GLN A 24 -25.39 4.83 -12.01
N SER A 25 -26.57 5.46 -11.99
CA SER A 25 -27.65 5.23 -12.93
C SER A 25 -28.17 6.53 -13.53
N ASN A 26 -28.61 6.47 -14.79
CA ASN A 26 -29.26 7.59 -15.47
C ASN A 26 -30.73 7.81 -15.07
N VAL A 27 -31.32 6.91 -14.27
CA VAL A 27 -32.71 7.00 -13.79
C VAL A 27 -32.77 6.74 -12.29
N ARG A 28 -33.81 7.29 -11.63
CA ARG A 28 -34.00 7.11 -10.19
C ARG A 28 -34.26 5.65 -9.84
N VAL A 29 -33.51 5.17 -8.88
CA VAL A 29 -33.57 3.82 -8.30
C VAL A 29 -34.26 3.88 -6.94
N SER A 30 -35.25 3.02 -6.69
CA SER A 30 -35.94 2.94 -5.39
C SER A 30 -35.29 1.92 -4.45
N SER A 31 -34.62 0.90 -4.99
CA SER A 31 -33.82 -0.05 -4.21
C SER A 31 -32.74 -0.69 -5.05
N ALA A 32 -31.63 -1.07 -4.41
CA ALA A 32 -30.53 -1.80 -5.02
C ALA A 32 -30.21 -3.04 -4.17
N LYS A 33 -29.91 -4.17 -4.81
CA LYS A 33 -29.45 -5.39 -4.14
C LYS A 33 -28.31 -6.00 -4.95
N VAL A 34 -27.32 -6.57 -4.28
CA VAL A 34 -26.20 -7.25 -4.95
C VAL A 34 -26.15 -8.72 -4.57
N THR A 35 -25.74 -9.53 -5.52
CA THR A 35 -25.25 -10.90 -5.28
C THR A 35 -23.88 -11.03 -5.92
N VAL A 36 -22.95 -11.74 -5.26
CA VAL A 36 -21.60 -11.96 -5.76
C VAL A 36 -21.42 -13.46 -6.02
N THR A 37 -20.91 -13.82 -7.18
CA THR A 37 -20.64 -15.21 -7.59
C THR A 37 -19.18 -15.35 -8.00
N PRO A 38 -18.43 -16.38 -7.54
CA PRO A 38 -18.85 -17.40 -6.57
C PRO A 38 -19.25 -16.78 -5.22
N ASP A 39 -20.09 -17.48 -4.46
CA ASP A 39 -20.52 -17.02 -3.14
C ASP A 39 -19.28 -16.80 -2.25
N PRO A 40 -19.05 -15.57 -1.75
CA PRO A 40 -17.91 -15.29 -0.87
C PRO A 40 -18.04 -15.96 0.51
N GLY A 41 -19.23 -16.41 0.92
CA GLY A 41 -19.48 -16.98 2.25
C GLY A 41 -19.76 -15.94 3.33
N PHE A 42 -19.89 -14.66 2.95
CA PHE A 42 -20.25 -13.55 3.82
C PHE A 42 -21.08 -12.50 3.05
N GLY A 43 -21.73 -11.59 3.78
CA GLY A 43 -22.64 -10.62 3.19
C GLY A 43 -21.95 -9.60 2.26
N CYS A 44 -22.61 -9.32 1.13
CA CYS A 44 -22.34 -8.16 0.29
C CYS A 44 -23.62 -7.35 0.15
N GLU A 45 -23.48 -6.04 0.14
CA GLU A 45 -24.60 -5.09 0.17
C GLU A 45 -24.45 -4.03 -0.90
N ALA A 46 -25.57 -3.52 -1.37
CA ALA A 46 -25.64 -2.35 -2.23
C ALA A 46 -26.33 -1.22 -1.47
N THR A 47 -25.73 -0.04 -1.50
CA THR A 47 -26.32 1.18 -0.93
C THR A 47 -26.93 2.03 -2.03
N LEU A 48 -27.76 2.99 -1.61
CA LEU A 48 -28.31 4.03 -2.45
C LEU A 48 -28.10 5.36 -1.74
N ASP A 49 -27.63 6.36 -2.46
CA ASP A 49 -27.46 7.71 -1.92
C ASP A 49 -28.79 8.49 -1.87
N THR A 50 -28.75 9.70 -1.34
CA THR A 50 -29.93 10.57 -1.21
C THR A 50 -30.48 11.04 -2.55
N THR A 51 -29.68 11.03 -3.63
CA THR A 51 -30.14 11.41 -4.97
C THR A 51 -30.90 10.28 -5.66
N SER A 52 -30.77 9.05 -5.15
CA SER A 52 -31.34 7.85 -5.75
C SER A 52 -30.78 7.54 -7.14
N LEU A 53 -29.62 8.08 -7.48
CA LEU A 53 -28.96 7.92 -8.78
C LEU A 53 -27.61 7.22 -8.67
N LYS A 54 -27.09 7.03 -7.46
CA LYS A 54 -25.80 6.38 -7.25
C LYS A 54 -25.77 5.64 -5.92
N GLY A 55 -24.76 4.83 -5.74
CA GLY A 55 -24.52 4.14 -4.50
C GLY A 55 -23.19 3.41 -4.51
N THR A 56 -23.02 2.51 -3.53
CA THR A 56 -21.88 1.62 -3.44
C THR A 56 -22.32 0.18 -3.51
N VAL A 57 -21.41 -0.69 -3.91
CA VAL A 57 -21.48 -2.13 -3.68
C VAL A 57 -20.27 -2.50 -2.85
N SER A 58 -20.49 -3.15 -1.70
CA SER A 58 -19.40 -3.56 -0.81
C SER A 58 -19.63 -4.93 -0.20
N CYS A 59 -18.56 -5.69 0.02
CA CYS A 59 -18.60 -6.91 0.81
C CYS A 59 -18.01 -6.71 2.21
N ALA A 60 -18.49 -7.50 3.17
CA ALA A 60 -18.09 -7.37 4.57
C ALA A 60 -16.61 -7.74 4.82
N GLY A 61 -16.05 -8.67 4.03
CA GLY A 61 -14.67 -9.12 4.18
C GLY A 61 -13.90 -9.21 2.85
N LEU A 62 -12.67 -9.72 2.92
CA LEU A 62 -11.80 -9.94 1.78
C LEU A 62 -12.25 -11.15 0.95
N LEU A 63 -12.43 -10.93 -0.34
CA LEU A 63 -12.72 -11.98 -1.32
C LEU A 63 -11.52 -12.90 -1.51
N LYS A 64 -11.74 -14.10 -2.06
CA LYS A 64 -10.66 -15.03 -2.40
C LYS A 64 -9.76 -14.43 -3.48
N GLY A 65 -8.46 -14.70 -3.39
CA GLY A 65 -7.49 -14.22 -4.37
C GLY A 65 -7.56 -14.95 -5.71
N ALA A 66 -7.03 -14.30 -6.75
CA ALA A 66 -6.92 -14.85 -8.11
C ALA A 66 -8.21 -15.46 -8.67
N THR A 67 -9.37 -14.94 -8.25
CA THR A 67 -10.68 -15.52 -8.52
C THR A 67 -11.48 -14.58 -9.40
N GLU A 68 -12.11 -15.12 -10.45
CA GLU A 68 -13.07 -14.41 -11.28
C GLU A 68 -14.40 -14.31 -10.52
N TYR A 69 -14.87 -13.08 -10.32
CA TYR A 69 -16.14 -12.77 -9.67
C TYR A 69 -17.10 -12.05 -10.62
N VAL A 70 -18.39 -12.28 -10.40
CA VAL A 70 -19.50 -11.54 -11.01
C VAL A 70 -20.32 -10.93 -9.88
N ALA A 71 -20.31 -9.61 -9.77
CA ALA A 71 -21.24 -8.87 -8.94
C ALA A 71 -22.49 -8.53 -9.76
N ARG A 72 -23.61 -9.15 -9.44
CA ARG A 72 -24.91 -8.89 -10.06
C ARG A 72 -25.70 -7.91 -9.19
N LEU A 73 -25.73 -6.66 -9.61
CA LEU A 73 -26.53 -5.59 -9.01
C LEU A 73 -27.92 -5.59 -9.65
N VAL A 74 -28.95 -5.76 -8.83
CA VAL A 74 -30.35 -5.59 -9.24
C VAL A 74 -30.81 -4.22 -8.75
N VAL A 75 -31.05 -3.31 -9.68
CA VAL A 75 -31.65 -1.99 -9.40
C VAL A 75 -33.14 -2.03 -9.71
N THR A 76 -33.96 -1.49 -8.82
CA THR A 76 -35.41 -1.37 -9.00
C THR A 76 -35.76 0.08 -9.29
N THR A 77 -36.55 0.31 -10.33
CA THR A 77 -37.08 1.61 -10.71
C THR A 77 -38.60 1.51 -10.86
N VAL A 78 -39.27 2.63 -11.19
CA VAL A 78 -40.71 2.63 -11.50
C VAL A 78 -41.08 1.72 -12.68
N ALA A 79 -40.13 1.44 -13.57
CA ALA A 79 -40.34 0.61 -14.77
C ALA A 79 -40.10 -0.89 -14.52
N GLY A 80 -39.62 -1.28 -13.34
CA GLY A 80 -39.32 -2.67 -13.01
C GLY A 80 -37.94 -2.86 -12.35
N SER A 81 -37.50 -4.12 -12.28
CA SER A 81 -36.18 -4.48 -11.73
C SER A 81 -35.25 -4.96 -12.82
N PHE A 82 -34.01 -4.47 -12.81
CA PHE A 82 -33.04 -4.67 -13.87
C PHE A 82 -31.74 -5.22 -13.26
N PRO A 83 -31.29 -6.42 -13.66
CA PRO A 83 -30.00 -6.94 -13.26
C PRO A 83 -28.88 -6.37 -14.16
N ILE A 84 -27.78 -5.96 -13.55
CA ILE A 84 -26.56 -5.49 -14.21
C ILE A 84 -25.39 -6.27 -13.62
N GLU A 85 -24.53 -6.79 -14.48
CA GLU A 85 -23.36 -7.57 -14.08
C GLU A 85 -22.09 -6.72 -14.16
N HIS A 86 -21.27 -6.84 -13.13
CA HIS A 86 -19.89 -6.36 -13.09
C HIS A 86 -18.96 -7.54 -12.92
N LYS A 87 -18.10 -7.79 -13.91
CA LYS A 87 -17.13 -8.88 -13.90
C LYS A 87 -15.76 -8.34 -13.52
N PHE A 88 -15.07 -9.01 -12.60
CA PHE A 88 -13.75 -8.60 -12.16
C PHE A 88 -12.96 -9.78 -11.63
N LYS A 89 -11.63 -9.68 -11.67
CA LYS A 89 -10.70 -10.66 -11.12
C LYS A 89 -9.94 -10.08 -9.95
N THR A 90 -10.00 -10.73 -8.80
CA THR A 90 -9.23 -10.33 -7.62
C THR A 90 -7.75 -10.66 -7.80
N MET A 91 -6.89 -9.86 -7.19
CA MET A 91 -5.44 -10.09 -7.12
C MET A 91 -5.13 -11.43 -6.44
N GLY A 92 -4.00 -12.04 -6.82
CA GLY A 92 -3.45 -13.22 -6.15
C GLY A 92 -2.75 -12.86 -4.83
N ASP A 93 -1.86 -13.71 -4.35
CA ASP A 93 -1.04 -13.44 -3.15
C ASP A 93 0.13 -12.49 -3.45
N LYS A 94 0.30 -12.09 -4.71
CA LYS A 94 1.30 -11.16 -5.23
C LYS A 94 0.67 -10.27 -6.29
N LEU A 95 1.02 -8.98 -6.30
CA LEU A 95 0.68 -8.04 -7.37
C LEU A 95 1.43 -8.42 -8.66
N ALA A 96 0.72 -8.39 -9.78
CA ALA A 96 1.33 -8.50 -11.11
C ALA A 96 1.82 -7.13 -11.59
N ASP A 97 2.82 -7.12 -12.48
CA ASP A 97 3.26 -5.94 -13.24
C ASP A 97 3.70 -4.73 -12.40
N VAL A 98 4.22 -4.97 -11.19
CA VAL A 98 4.93 -3.94 -10.42
C VAL A 98 6.27 -3.69 -11.08
N LYS A 99 6.54 -2.42 -11.42
CA LYS A 99 7.76 -2.01 -12.10
C LYS A 99 8.79 -1.53 -11.08
N TRP A 100 9.96 -2.18 -11.10
CA TRP A 100 11.09 -1.79 -10.27
C TRP A 100 11.82 -0.54 -10.77
N PHE A 101 12.29 0.23 -9.79
CA PHE A 101 13.15 1.39 -9.98
C PHE A 101 14.29 1.34 -8.96
N THR A 102 15.51 1.65 -9.42
CA THR A 102 16.68 1.78 -8.55
C THR A 102 16.59 3.04 -7.70
N GLU A 103 17.18 2.99 -6.49
CA GLU A 103 17.52 4.21 -5.76
C GLU A 103 18.79 4.91 -6.29
N PHE A 104 19.65 4.20 -7.02
CA PHE A 104 20.95 4.68 -7.50
C PHE A 104 20.90 5.21 -8.93
N GLU A 105 19.93 6.08 -9.23
CA GLU A 105 19.84 6.70 -10.57
C GLU A 105 21.11 7.49 -10.92
N ASP A 106 21.73 8.11 -9.92
CA ASP A 106 23.11 8.58 -9.98
C ASP A 106 24.01 7.63 -9.17
N PRO A 107 24.87 6.84 -9.83
CA PRO A 107 25.71 5.86 -9.16
C PRO A 107 26.81 6.47 -8.30
N VAL A 108 27.06 7.79 -8.38
CA VAL A 108 28.05 8.48 -7.54
C VAL A 108 27.44 9.36 -6.45
N ALA A 109 26.11 9.51 -6.42
CA ALA A 109 25.40 10.26 -5.39
C ALA A 109 25.24 9.46 -4.09
N ASP A 110 24.83 10.15 -3.02
CA ASP A 110 24.58 9.52 -1.72
C ASP A 110 23.39 8.55 -1.79
N PRO A 111 23.47 7.39 -1.13
CA PRO A 111 22.47 6.32 -1.19
C PRO A 111 21.25 6.59 -0.28
N LEU A 112 20.54 7.70 -0.52
CA LEU A 112 19.45 8.20 0.35
C LEU A 112 18.06 8.09 -0.28
N ALA A 113 17.95 7.52 -1.48
CA ALA A 113 16.75 7.60 -2.31
C ALA A 113 15.84 6.35 -2.24
N CYS A 114 16.07 5.38 -1.35
CA CYS A 114 15.25 4.16 -1.24
C CYS A 114 13.74 4.44 -1.17
N ALA A 115 13.31 5.28 -0.23
CA ALA A 115 11.90 5.66 -0.08
C ALA A 115 11.37 6.42 -1.31
N ALA A 116 12.23 7.23 -1.96
CA ALA A 116 11.86 7.98 -3.16
C ALA A 116 11.69 7.07 -4.39
N ALA A 117 12.55 6.07 -4.56
CA ALA A 117 12.39 5.04 -5.56
C ALA A 117 11.13 4.19 -5.30
N SER A 118 10.84 3.85 -4.04
CA SER A 118 9.59 3.18 -3.66
C SER A 118 8.34 4.04 -3.91
N CYS A 119 8.40 5.35 -3.69
CA CYS A 119 7.33 6.27 -4.12
C CYS A 119 7.10 6.23 -5.63
N ARG A 120 8.19 6.13 -6.42
CA ARG A 120 8.13 6.02 -7.87
C ARG A 120 7.50 4.68 -8.32
N ILE A 121 7.87 3.57 -7.66
CA ILE A 121 7.25 2.25 -7.87
C ILE A 121 5.73 2.36 -7.64
N ILE A 122 5.32 2.89 -6.49
CA ILE A 122 3.91 3.08 -6.12
C ILE A 122 3.18 3.97 -7.13
N GLN A 123 3.75 5.12 -7.48
CA GLN A 123 3.17 6.07 -8.44
C GLN A 123 2.98 5.43 -9.82
N ASN A 124 3.97 4.66 -10.28
CA ASN A 124 3.89 3.96 -11.54
C ASN A 124 2.80 2.90 -11.53
N TYR A 125 2.71 2.12 -10.45
CA TYR A 125 1.73 1.06 -10.32
C TYR A 125 0.29 1.60 -10.25
N THR A 126 0.07 2.66 -9.48
CA THR A 126 -1.27 3.22 -9.24
C THR A 126 -1.79 4.03 -10.42
N THR A 127 -0.91 4.67 -11.20
CA THR A 127 -1.33 5.62 -12.23
C THR A 127 -0.89 5.29 -13.65
N GLY A 128 0.03 4.33 -13.83
CA GLY A 128 0.70 4.06 -15.10
C GLY A 128 1.66 5.16 -15.54
N LYS A 129 1.92 6.17 -14.70
CA LYS A 129 2.75 7.33 -15.01
C LYS A 129 4.05 7.31 -14.22
N ASP A 130 5.08 7.91 -14.78
CA ASP A 130 6.39 8.08 -14.16
C ASP A 130 6.82 9.55 -14.27
N PRO A 131 6.21 10.44 -13.45
CA PRO A 131 6.34 11.89 -13.64
C PRO A 131 7.63 12.47 -13.07
N MET A 132 8.31 11.75 -12.18
CA MET A 132 9.50 12.20 -11.46
C MET A 132 10.50 11.06 -11.27
N THR A 133 11.79 11.38 -11.37
CA THR A 133 12.87 10.46 -11.01
C THR A 133 12.95 10.28 -9.48
N ALA A 134 13.63 9.26 -8.99
CA ALA A 134 13.84 9.05 -7.55
C ALA A 134 14.56 10.25 -6.92
N GLN A 135 15.56 10.82 -7.59
CA GLN A 135 16.24 12.03 -7.11
C GLN A 135 15.29 13.24 -7.01
N GLN A 136 14.43 13.47 -8.01
CA GLN A 136 13.46 14.57 -7.98
C GLN A 136 12.44 14.40 -6.85
N ILE A 137 12.00 13.16 -6.60
CA ILE A 137 11.11 12.82 -5.48
C ILE A 137 11.82 13.07 -4.15
N LEU A 138 13.09 12.69 -4.02
CA LEU A 138 13.89 12.94 -2.81
C LEU A 138 14.03 14.45 -2.55
N ASP A 139 14.47 15.22 -3.54
CA ASP A 139 14.70 16.66 -3.41
C ASP A 139 13.41 17.42 -3.09
N THR A 140 12.32 17.06 -3.76
CA THR A 140 11.00 17.65 -3.51
C THR A 140 10.44 17.19 -2.17
N GLY A 141 10.58 15.92 -1.82
CA GLY A 141 10.03 15.32 -0.62
C GLY A 141 10.66 15.86 0.67
N LYS A 142 11.98 16.13 0.66
CA LYS A 142 12.73 16.63 1.82
C LYS A 142 12.13 17.88 2.46
N GLN A 143 11.51 18.76 1.69
CA GLN A 143 10.86 19.97 2.21
C GLN A 143 9.66 19.68 3.12
N PHE A 144 9.10 18.46 3.04
CA PHE A 144 7.95 18.01 3.82
C PHE A 144 8.35 17.18 5.04
N ASN A 145 9.62 16.83 5.21
CA ASN A 145 10.08 16.11 6.39
C ASN A 145 9.69 16.89 7.67
N LYS A 146 9.15 16.16 8.64
CA LYS A 146 8.88 16.64 10.00
C LYS A 146 9.99 16.28 10.97
N SER A 147 11.03 15.62 10.45
CA SER A 147 12.23 15.20 11.17
C SER A 147 13.51 15.66 10.46
N ARG A 148 14.66 15.46 11.10
CA ARG A 148 15.99 15.71 10.49
C ARG A 148 16.48 14.52 9.65
N ASP A 149 15.57 13.72 9.10
CA ASP A 149 15.94 12.57 8.28
C ASP A 149 16.70 13.04 7.01
N PRO A 150 17.87 12.47 6.70
CA PRO A 150 18.58 12.78 5.46
C PRO A 150 17.88 12.23 4.21
N GLY A 151 17.04 11.20 4.36
CA GLY A 151 16.14 10.67 3.35
C GLY A 151 14.74 11.29 3.45
N LEU A 152 13.70 10.46 3.28
CA LEU A 152 12.30 10.86 3.43
C LEU A 152 11.69 10.17 4.64
N ASP A 153 11.04 10.95 5.51
CA ASP A 153 10.26 10.39 6.61
C ASP A 153 8.83 10.04 6.18
N PRO A 154 8.07 9.25 6.97
CA PRO A 154 6.71 8.82 6.62
C PRO A 154 5.76 9.96 6.21
N VAL A 155 5.88 11.14 6.82
CA VAL A 155 5.06 12.30 6.48
C VAL A 155 5.42 12.82 5.09
N ALA A 156 6.72 12.95 4.80
CA ALA A 156 7.17 13.37 3.47
C ALA A 156 6.80 12.38 2.38
N ILE A 157 6.89 11.07 2.65
CA ILE A 157 6.52 10.00 1.72
C ILE A 157 5.03 10.07 1.37
N ALA A 158 4.15 10.12 2.37
CA ALA A 158 2.71 10.25 2.16
C ALA A 158 2.37 11.54 1.39
N THR A 159 3.01 12.65 1.77
CA THR A 159 2.78 13.95 1.14
C THR A 159 3.21 13.96 -0.33
N ILE A 160 4.39 13.43 -0.66
CA ILE A 160 4.87 13.43 -2.05
C ILE A 160 4.04 12.50 -2.94
N LEU A 161 3.59 11.35 -2.42
CA LEU A 161 2.67 10.46 -3.13
C LEU A 161 1.37 11.17 -3.51
N GLN A 162 0.73 11.87 -2.57
CA GLN A 162 -0.48 12.65 -2.86
C GLN A 162 -0.22 13.82 -3.83
N ARG A 163 0.96 14.44 -3.78
CA ARG A 163 1.34 15.53 -4.70
C ARG A 163 1.53 15.04 -6.14
N MET A 164 2.03 13.82 -6.32
CA MET A 164 2.20 13.22 -7.65
C MET A 164 0.87 12.82 -8.29
N ASP A 165 -0.10 12.34 -7.49
CA ASP A 165 -1.48 12.12 -7.94
C ASP A 165 -2.45 12.26 -6.76
N ALA A 166 -3.47 13.10 -6.89
CA ALA A 166 -4.44 13.38 -5.83
C ALA A 166 -5.30 12.16 -5.43
N ARG A 167 -5.27 11.08 -6.23
CA ARG A 167 -5.93 9.80 -5.93
C ARG A 167 -5.08 8.89 -5.05
N ASN A 168 -3.83 9.24 -4.78
CA ASN A 168 -2.98 8.49 -3.85
C ASN A 168 -3.37 8.89 -2.42
N HIS A 169 -4.05 7.98 -1.73
CA HIS A 169 -4.51 8.16 -0.36
C HIS A 169 -3.60 7.40 0.61
N TYR A 170 -2.28 7.58 0.45
CA TYR A 170 -1.30 6.93 1.30
C TYR A 170 -1.16 7.64 2.63
N HIS A 171 -1.30 6.88 3.71
CA HIS A 171 -1.07 7.32 5.08
C HIS A 171 -0.11 6.36 5.78
N TYR A 172 0.63 6.89 6.76
CA TYR A 172 1.43 6.04 7.64
C TYR A 172 0.58 5.50 8.79
N TYR A 173 0.88 4.27 9.21
CA TYR A 173 0.30 3.61 10.38
C TYR A 173 1.43 3.07 11.25
N ARG A 174 1.24 3.12 12.56
CA ARG A 174 2.24 2.68 13.53
C ARG A 174 1.74 1.49 14.34
N TYR A 175 2.68 0.63 14.68
CA TYR A 175 2.40 -0.59 15.44
C TYR A 175 3.42 -0.76 16.55
N ASP A 176 2.97 -1.35 17.65
CA ASP A 176 3.80 -1.67 18.81
C ASP A 176 4.66 -2.90 18.57
N THR A 177 4.21 -3.79 17.69
CA THR A 177 4.91 -5.04 17.37
C THR A 177 5.12 -5.17 15.86
N ARG A 178 6.22 -5.84 15.49
CA ARG A 178 6.50 -6.17 14.09
C ARG A 178 5.48 -7.14 13.51
N ASP A 179 4.90 -8.01 14.34
CA ASP A 179 3.94 -9.02 13.90
C ASP A 179 2.63 -8.33 13.51
N ASP A 180 2.17 -7.35 14.29
CA ASP A 180 1.01 -6.51 13.93
C ASP A 180 1.27 -5.70 12.66
N ALA A 181 2.46 -5.08 12.55
CA ALA A 181 2.86 -4.34 11.35
C ALA A 181 2.89 -5.23 10.10
N THR A 182 3.39 -6.46 10.23
CA THR A 182 3.47 -7.43 9.13
C THR A 182 2.07 -7.89 8.71
N GLY A 183 1.23 -8.25 9.68
CA GLY A 183 -0.16 -8.63 9.44
C GLY A 183 -0.95 -7.49 8.79
N ALA A 184 -0.73 -6.25 9.25
CA ALA A 184 -1.36 -5.07 8.67
C ALA A 184 -0.84 -4.75 7.26
N ALA A 185 0.45 -4.92 6.99
CA ALA A 185 0.98 -4.72 5.64
C ALA A 185 0.34 -5.67 4.63
N VAL A 186 0.19 -6.95 4.98
CA VAL A 186 -0.50 -7.92 4.13
C VAL A 186 -2.00 -7.60 4.01
N TYR A 187 -2.66 -7.22 5.10
CA TYR A 187 -4.05 -6.79 5.06
C TYR A 187 -4.28 -5.64 4.08
N TRP A 188 -3.48 -4.57 4.20
CA TRP A 188 -3.61 -3.38 3.38
C TRP A 188 -3.26 -3.63 1.92
N LEU A 189 -2.27 -4.49 1.65
CA LEU A 189 -2.00 -4.99 0.31
C LEU A 189 -3.26 -5.63 -0.30
N LEU A 190 -3.88 -6.57 0.41
CA LEU A 190 -5.07 -7.28 -0.07
C LEU A 190 -6.28 -6.36 -0.20
N ARG A 191 -6.42 -5.40 0.72
CA ARG A 191 -7.56 -4.49 0.79
C ARG A 191 -7.48 -3.39 -0.27
N SER A 192 -6.29 -2.90 -0.59
CA SER A 192 -6.10 -1.81 -1.56
C SER A 192 -5.77 -2.32 -2.96
N GLY A 193 -5.21 -3.53 -3.08
CA GLY A 193 -4.63 -4.00 -4.33
C GLY A 193 -3.40 -3.19 -4.75
N LYS A 194 -2.73 -2.50 -3.82
CA LYS A 194 -1.61 -1.59 -4.06
C LYS A 194 -0.39 -1.95 -3.22
N PRO A 195 0.85 -1.63 -3.68
CA PRO A 195 2.05 -1.89 -2.92
C PRO A 195 2.03 -1.19 -1.55
N VAL A 196 2.53 -1.85 -0.53
CA VAL A 196 2.66 -1.29 0.82
C VAL A 196 4.11 -0.93 1.05
N MET A 197 4.41 0.32 1.39
CA MET A 197 5.77 0.68 1.77
C MET A 197 6.00 0.27 3.22
N VAL A 198 7.06 -0.48 3.47
CA VAL A 198 7.46 -0.81 4.84
C VAL A 198 8.63 0.06 5.18
N ILE A 199 8.53 0.87 6.24
CA ILE A 199 9.68 1.65 6.68
C ILE A 199 10.45 0.85 7.70
N SER A 200 11.71 0.71 7.36
CA SER A 200 12.47 -0.48 7.61
C SER A 200 13.84 -0.07 8.16
N LEU A 201 14.57 -0.98 8.79
CA LEU A 201 15.85 -0.63 9.42
C LEU A 201 15.74 0.56 10.39
N ALA A 202 14.75 0.54 11.29
CA ALA A 202 14.54 1.63 12.24
C ALA A 202 14.35 3.03 11.60
N GLY A 203 13.91 3.09 10.34
CA GLY A 203 13.75 4.33 9.58
C GLY A 203 14.81 4.59 8.52
N GLN A 204 15.73 3.66 8.23
CA GLN A 204 16.86 3.87 7.31
C GLN A 204 16.65 3.31 5.90
N HIS A 205 15.66 2.45 5.67
CA HIS A 205 15.39 1.85 4.36
C HIS A 205 13.89 1.70 4.13
N GLY A 206 13.44 1.78 2.88
CA GLY A 206 12.01 1.74 2.57
C GLY A 206 11.70 0.97 1.29
N PRO A 207 11.67 -0.37 1.30
CA PRO A 207 11.20 -1.16 0.16
C PRO A 207 9.66 -1.17 0.06
N VAL A 208 9.14 -1.84 -0.97
CA VAL A 208 7.71 -2.11 -1.09
C VAL A 208 7.39 -3.61 -0.94
N LEU A 209 6.42 -3.91 -0.09
CA LEU A 209 5.76 -5.20 -0.02
C LEU A 209 4.72 -5.26 -1.14
N MET A 210 4.84 -6.26 -2.00
CA MET A 210 3.97 -6.49 -3.16
C MET A 210 3.28 -7.86 -3.14
N GLY A 211 3.53 -8.65 -2.11
CA GLY A 211 2.93 -9.97 -1.96
C GLY A 211 3.28 -10.64 -0.64
N PHE A 212 2.79 -11.86 -0.46
CA PHE A 212 3.07 -12.70 0.70
C PHE A 212 3.00 -14.18 0.36
N GLN A 213 3.49 -15.02 1.26
CA GLN A 213 3.34 -16.46 1.25
C GLN A 213 2.61 -16.91 2.51
N GLY A 214 1.67 -17.83 2.38
CA GLY A 214 0.89 -18.39 3.48
C GLY A 214 -0.61 -18.29 3.21
N ALA A 215 -1.39 -18.06 4.26
CA ALA A 215 -2.83 -17.90 4.19
C ALA A 215 -3.25 -16.57 4.83
N TYR A 216 -4.19 -15.88 4.19
CA TYR A 216 -4.90 -14.75 4.76
C TYR A 216 -6.39 -14.92 4.46
N GLY A 217 -7.18 -14.97 5.52
CA GLY A 217 -8.60 -15.23 5.54
C GLY A 217 -9.44 -14.00 5.22
N THR A 218 -10.67 -14.01 5.71
CA THR A 218 -11.70 -13.02 5.33
C THR A 218 -11.53 -11.70 6.07
N TYR A 219 -11.08 -11.76 7.33
CA TYR A 219 -10.97 -10.60 8.23
C TYR A 219 -9.54 -10.45 8.74
N TYR A 220 -9.24 -9.26 9.27
CA TYR A 220 -7.92 -8.93 9.80
C TYR A 220 -7.51 -9.85 10.97
N ASP A 221 -8.46 -10.18 11.83
CA ASP A 221 -8.30 -10.96 13.06
C ASP A 221 -8.67 -12.44 12.89
N ASP A 222 -8.81 -12.93 11.65
CA ASP A 222 -9.13 -14.33 11.37
C ASP A 222 -8.03 -15.26 11.95
N PRO A 223 -8.37 -16.20 12.85
CA PRO A 223 -7.39 -17.10 13.46
C PRO A 223 -6.70 -18.03 12.46
N ALA A 224 -7.25 -18.17 11.25
CA ALA A 224 -6.62 -18.93 10.17
C ALA A 224 -5.54 -18.12 9.42
N ASN A 225 -5.40 -16.81 9.70
CA ASN A 225 -4.32 -15.99 9.15
C ASN A 225 -2.97 -16.57 9.57
N ASN A 226 -2.18 -16.97 8.59
CA ASN A 226 -0.88 -17.58 8.79
C ASN A 226 0.06 -17.15 7.67
N ILE A 227 0.72 -16.00 7.87
CA ILE A 227 1.76 -15.50 6.98
C ILE A 227 3.04 -16.26 7.31
N THR A 228 3.75 -16.72 6.28
CA THR A 228 5.01 -17.49 6.40
C THR A 228 6.18 -16.81 5.70
N GLY A 229 5.88 -15.86 4.81
CA GLY A 229 6.85 -14.96 4.21
C GLY A 229 6.18 -13.77 3.54
N VAL A 230 6.98 -12.78 3.17
CA VAL A 230 6.56 -11.59 2.42
C VAL A 230 7.33 -11.50 1.11
N ILE A 231 6.71 -10.92 0.10
CA ILE A 231 7.32 -10.74 -1.22
C ILE A 231 7.59 -9.25 -1.40
N VAL A 232 8.87 -8.92 -1.56
CA VAL A 232 9.36 -7.54 -1.51
C VAL A 232 10.10 -7.19 -2.77
N GLU A 233 9.82 -6.00 -3.27
CA GLU A 233 10.64 -5.34 -4.27
C GLU A 233 11.51 -4.29 -3.57
N ASP A 234 12.83 -4.36 -3.78
CA ASP A 234 13.82 -3.58 -3.04
C ASP A 234 14.63 -2.68 -4.00
N PRO A 235 14.47 -1.35 -3.94
CA PRO A 235 15.19 -0.40 -4.81
C PRO A 235 16.71 -0.45 -4.73
N GLN A 236 17.26 -0.92 -3.61
CA GLN A 236 18.68 -0.99 -3.34
C GLN A 236 19.26 -2.34 -3.76
N ARG A 237 18.55 -3.43 -3.40
CA ARG A 237 19.07 -4.79 -3.56
C ARG A 237 18.76 -5.40 -4.93
N GLY A 238 17.75 -4.85 -5.61
CA GLY A 238 17.54 -5.09 -7.03
C GLY A 238 18.59 -4.43 -7.92
N ASP A 239 19.40 -3.50 -7.41
CA ASP A 239 20.41 -2.83 -8.23
C ASP A 239 21.65 -3.70 -8.44
N LEU A 240 21.89 -4.05 -9.70
CA LEU A 240 22.99 -4.91 -10.12
C LEU A 240 24.12 -4.14 -10.83
N ASP A 241 24.09 -2.80 -10.82
CA ASP A 241 25.16 -2.00 -11.41
C ASP A 241 26.44 -2.15 -10.58
N PRO A 242 27.57 -2.62 -11.14
CA PRO A 242 28.82 -2.75 -10.40
C PRO A 242 29.31 -1.43 -9.80
N ARG A 243 28.95 -0.28 -10.39
CA ARG A 243 29.35 1.04 -9.91
C ARG A 243 28.70 1.41 -8.59
N THR A 244 27.53 0.83 -8.29
CA THR A 244 26.76 1.12 -7.08
C THR A 244 27.07 0.11 -5.97
N ALA A 245 27.82 -0.97 -6.27
CA ALA A 245 28.09 -2.08 -5.35
C ALA A 245 28.68 -1.64 -4.00
N SER A 246 29.49 -0.57 -3.99
CA SER A 246 30.09 0.00 -2.78
C SER A 246 29.12 0.74 -1.87
N HIS A 247 27.92 1.10 -2.34
CA HIS A 247 26.94 1.83 -1.53
C HIS A 247 26.34 0.99 -0.41
N ARG A 248 26.26 -0.34 -0.61
CA ARG A 248 25.83 -1.32 0.40
C ARG A 248 26.52 -2.67 0.20
N PRO A 249 27.80 -2.78 0.58
CA PRO A 249 28.56 -4.01 0.44
C PRO A 249 28.15 -5.08 1.47
N ASP A 250 27.41 -4.67 2.52
CA ASP A 250 26.97 -5.51 3.63
C ASP A 250 25.74 -6.38 3.30
N LYS A 251 25.03 -6.10 2.19
CA LYS A 251 23.79 -6.80 1.83
C LYS A 251 23.89 -7.48 0.46
N PRO A 252 23.33 -8.69 0.29
CA PRO A 252 23.32 -9.37 -1.01
C PRO A 252 22.43 -8.62 -2.00
N ARG A 253 22.81 -8.62 -3.27
CA ARG A 253 22.02 -8.06 -4.37
C ARG A 253 21.61 -9.18 -5.31
N ALA A 254 20.40 -9.13 -5.83
CA ALA A 254 19.89 -10.14 -6.73
C ALA A 254 18.77 -9.61 -7.62
N ALA A 255 18.67 -10.15 -8.84
CA ALA A 255 17.70 -9.70 -9.85
C ALA A 255 16.24 -9.93 -9.43
N ASP A 256 15.98 -10.92 -8.59
CA ASP A 256 14.63 -11.24 -8.12
C ASP A 256 14.05 -10.16 -7.19
N TYR A 257 14.88 -9.35 -6.53
CA TYR A 257 14.42 -8.13 -5.84
C TYR A 257 13.82 -7.08 -6.79
N GLN A 258 14.02 -7.17 -8.10
CA GLN A 258 13.38 -6.29 -9.09
C GLN A 258 11.98 -6.77 -9.49
N THR A 259 11.58 -7.97 -9.09
CA THR A 259 10.30 -8.56 -9.50
C THR A 259 9.52 -9.11 -8.31
N GLY A 260 10.02 -8.93 -7.09
CA GLY A 260 9.46 -9.46 -5.85
C GLY A 260 10.18 -10.74 -5.39
N HIS A 261 11.13 -10.57 -4.46
CA HIS A 261 11.85 -11.63 -3.77
C HIS A 261 11.06 -12.11 -2.54
N LEU A 262 10.94 -13.42 -2.37
CA LEU A 262 10.29 -14.01 -1.19
C LEU A 262 11.27 -14.03 -0.02
N ILE A 263 10.85 -13.45 1.09
CA ILE A 263 11.57 -13.40 2.36
C ILE A 263 10.75 -14.19 3.37
N ALA A 264 11.36 -15.21 3.97
CA ALA A 264 10.73 -15.97 5.04
C ALA A 264 10.57 -15.10 6.30
N LEU A 265 9.53 -15.35 7.11
CA LEU A 265 9.23 -14.47 8.25
C LEU A 265 10.36 -14.43 9.30
N ASP A 266 11.16 -15.49 9.42
CA ASP A 266 12.31 -15.49 10.32
C ASP A 266 13.37 -14.48 9.87
N GLU A 267 13.68 -14.42 8.58
CA GLU A 267 14.57 -13.40 7.98
C GLU A 267 13.96 -12.00 8.09
N TRP A 268 12.67 -11.86 7.76
CA TRP A 268 11.92 -10.61 7.86
C TRP A 268 11.97 -9.99 9.27
N ASN A 269 11.93 -10.85 10.29
CA ASN A 269 11.79 -10.46 11.69
C ASN A 269 13.10 -10.42 12.49
N ARG A 270 14.19 -11.07 12.07
CA ARG A 270 15.38 -11.21 12.93
C ARG A 270 16.47 -10.17 12.70
N ASP A 271 16.69 -9.78 11.45
CA ASP A 271 17.88 -9.00 11.09
C ASP A 271 17.59 -7.53 10.79
N GLU A 272 18.67 -6.73 10.70
CA GLU A 272 18.72 -5.32 10.25
C GLU A 272 18.24 -5.15 8.79
N TRP A 273 16.98 -5.42 8.51
CA TRP A 273 16.47 -5.45 7.14
C TRP A 273 15.16 -4.70 7.02
N TRP A 274 14.05 -5.21 7.59
CA TRP A 274 12.77 -4.54 7.32
C TRP A 274 11.86 -4.31 8.51
N LEU A 275 11.56 -5.31 9.33
CA LEU A 275 10.84 -5.09 10.60
C LEU A 275 11.57 -5.74 11.79
N GLY A 276 12.88 -5.99 11.65
CA GLY A 276 13.70 -6.51 12.74
C GLY A 276 13.82 -5.54 13.92
N PHE A 277 13.79 -4.24 13.65
CA PHE A 277 13.94 -3.19 14.65
C PHE A 277 12.88 -2.11 14.52
N PRO A 278 12.27 -1.66 15.64
CA PRO A 278 11.42 -0.49 15.62
C PRO A 278 12.25 0.76 15.30
N TYR A 279 11.56 1.85 14.96
CA TYR A 279 12.18 3.17 14.82
C TYR A 279 13.06 3.50 16.03
N ALA A 280 14.32 3.75 15.75
CA ALA A 280 15.36 4.00 16.74
C ALA A 280 15.86 5.44 16.60
N SER A 281 16.26 6.02 17.73
CA SER A 281 17.01 7.26 17.80
C SER A 281 18.00 7.13 18.95
N PRO A 282 19.31 7.35 18.75
CA PRO A 282 19.94 7.86 17.53
C PRO A 282 20.15 6.79 16.45
N ILE A 283 20.35 7.26 15.22
CA ILE A 283 20.61 6.44 14.04
C ILE A 283 22.11 6.53 13.69
N LYS A 284 22.74 5.39 13.40
CA LYS A 284 24.13 5.37 12.93
C LYS A 284 24.19 5.79 11.46
N MET A 285 24.98 6.81 11.17
CA MET A 285 25.15 7.38 9.84
C MET A 285 26.30 6.68 9.08
N PRO A 286 26.36 6.80 7.73
CA PRO A 286 27.43 6.20 6.93
C PRO A 286 28.85 6.63 7.34
N ASP A 287 29.00 7.86 7.84
CA ASP A 287 30.27 8.41 8.34
C ASP A 287 30.65 7.91 9.76
N GLY A 288 29.84 7.02 10.34
CA GLY A 288 30.03 6.48 11.69
C GLY A 288 29.52 7.38 12.81
N SER A 289 29.00 8.58 12.50
CA SER A 289 28.35 9.44 13.47
C SER A 289 26.98 8.91 13.89
N PHE A 290 26.42 9.47 14.97
CA PHE A 290 25.08 9.19 15.43
C PHE A 290 24.21 10.42 15.25
N LEU A 291 23.15 10.31 14.46
CA LEU A 291 22.17 11.37 14.27
C LEU A 291 20.95 11.08 15.16
N ALA A 292 20.73 11.95 16.13
CA ALA A 292 19.46 11.99 16.85
C ALA A 292 18.41 12.59 15.91
N VAL A 293 17.59 11.73 15.33
CA VAL A 293 16.46 12.18 14.51
C VAL A 293 15.26 12.32 15.42
N ASP A 294 14.78 13.55 15.60
CA ASP A 294 13.51 13.83 16.28
C ASP A 294 12.37 13.34 15.40
N ARG A 295 11.69 12.27 15.84
CA ARG A 295 10.62 11.61 15.08
C ARG A 295 9.26 12.11 15.57
N ASN A 296 8.74 13.15 14.91
CA ASN A 296 7.44 13.77 15.17
C ASN A 296 6.71 14.04 13.86
N ASP A 297 5.39 14.06 13.88
CA ASP A 297 4.50 14.56 12.80
C ASP A 297 3.91 15.95 13.14
N GLY A 298 4.18 16.47 14.34
CA GLY A 298 3.66 17.72 14.87
C GLY A 298 2.26 17.61 15.50
N VAL A 299 1.67 16.40 15.53
CA VAL A 299 0.33 16.14 16.05
C VAL A 299 0.38 15.51 17.45
N TYR A 300 1.39 14.69 17.73
CA TYR A 300 1.51 13.96 19.00
C TYR A 300 2.72 14.41 19.85
N PRO A 301 2.69 14.20 21.18
CA PRO A 301 3.82 14.48 22.06
C PRO A 301 5.08 13.65 21.72
N MET A 302 6.27 14.21 21.96
CA MET A 302 7.57 13.64 21.62
C MET A 302 8.06 12.51 22.55
N PRO A 303 8.84 11.53 22.03
CA PRO A 303 9.04 11.14 20.63
C PRO A 303 7.97 10.13 20.16
N HIS A 304 7.29 10.43 19.04
CA HIS A 304 6.05 9.78 18.63
C HIS A 304 6.24 8.42 17.93
N TRP A 305 7.35 8.23 17.21
CA TRP A 305 7.61 6.99 16.45
C TRP A 305 8.65 6.09 17.11
N ALA A 306 9.33 6.54 18.16
CA ALA A 306 10.33 5.74 18.85
C ALA A 306 9.71 4.44 19.39
N GLY A 307 10.36 3.31 19.12
CA GLY A 307 9.84 2.00 19.54
C GLY A 307 8.64 1.50 18.71
N LYS A 308 8.29 2.17 17.61
CA LYS A 308 7.20 1.75 16.71
C LYS A 308 7.69 1.16 15.40
N PHE A 309 6.88 0.31 14.81
CA PHE A 309 7.01 -0.18 13.44
C PHE A 309 6.06 0.61 12.54
N VAL A 310 6.52 1.03 11.36
CA VAL A 310 5.75 1.94 10.49
C VAL A 310 5.61 1.37 9.09
N ILE A 311 4.39 1.43 8.57
CA ILE A 311 4.08 1.12 7.17
C ILE A 311 3.34 2.31 6.57
N LEU A 312 3.41 2.45 5.24
CA LEU A 312 2.55 3.35 4.48
C LEU A 312 1.69 2.56 3.51
N VAL A 313 0.40 2.89 3.53
CA VAL A 313 -0.64 2.13 2.84
C VAL A 313 -1.63 3.09 2.22
N ASP A 314 -2.16 2.72 1.06
CA ASP A 314 -3.35 3.40 0.52
C ASP A 314 -4.59 2.93 1.29
N ASP A 315 -5.10 3.78 2.18
CA ASP A 315 -6.28 3.45 2.99
C ASP A 315 -7.60 3.93 2.38
N GLY A 316 -7.52 4.64 1.25
CA GLY A 316 -8.65 5.22 0.52
C GLY A 316 -9.31 6.40 1.23
N ASP A 317 -8.73 6.96 2.29
CA ASP A 317 -9.28 8.12 2.99
C ASP A 317 -8.88 9.43 2.29
N ALA A 318 -9.78 9.96 1.47
CA ALA A 318 -9.56 11.23 0.78
C ALA A 318 -9.69 12.47 1.68
N ASP A 319 -10.29 12.32 2.87
CA ASP A 319 -10.58 13.43 3.76
C ASP A 319 -9.48 13.65 4.82
N ASN A 320 -8.72 12.60 5.14
CA ASN A 320 -7.57 12.71 6.02
C ASN A 320 -6.36 13.26 5.23
N PRO A 321 -5.66 14.29 5.73
CA PRO A 321 -4.47 14.79 5.06
C PRO A 321 -3.29 13.82 5.24
N PRO A 322 -2.37 13.74 4.25
CA PRO A 322 -1.28 12.75 4.23
C PRO A 322 -0.20 13.01 5.29
N ASP A 323 -0.18 14.22 5.88
CA ASP A 323 0.75 14.57 6.95
C ASP A 323 0.32 14.06 8.33
N ARG A 324 -0.74 13.24 8.38
CA ARG A 324 -1.27 12.63 9.60
C ARG A 324 -1.29 11.11 9.51
N GLU A 325 -1.27 10.48 10.68
CA GLU A 325 -1.48 9.05 10.80
C GLU A 325 -2.85 8.68 10.24
N GLY A 326 -2.90 7.54 9.56
CA GLY A 326 -4.15 7.02 9.02
C GLY A 326 -5.15 6.69 10.13
N ARG A 327 -6.43 6.89 9.85
CA ARG A 327 -7.52 6.73 10.82
C ARG A 327 -8.51 5.62 10.47
N VAL A 328 -8.30 4.97 9.32
CA VAL A 328 -9.19 3.89 8.86
C VAL A 328 -8.93 2.68 9.73
N LYS A 329 -9.95 2.27 10.49
CA LYS A 329 -9.86 1.10 11.36
C LYS A 329 -10.01 -0.18 10.55
N PHE A 330 -9.32 -1.23 11.01
CA PHE A 330 -9.57 -2.61 10.59
C PHE A 330 -11.05 -2.93 10.82
N ARG A 331 -11.70 -3.48 9.79
CA ARG A 331 -13.04 -4.06 9.89
C ARG A 331 -12.91 -5.56 10.04
#